data_AF-A0A662HU99-F1
#
_entry.id   AF-A0A662HU99-F1
#
_cell.length_a   1.000
_cell.length_b   1.000
_cell.length_c   1.000
_cell.angle_alpha   90.00
_cell.angle_beta   90.00
_cell.angle_gamma   90.00
#
_symmetry.space_group_name_H-M   'P 1'
#
loop_
_entity.id
_entity.type
_entity.pdbx_description
1 polymer ?
#
loop_
_entity_poly.entity_id
_entity_poly.type
_entity_poly.pdbx_seq_one_letter_code
_entity_poly.pdbx_strand_id
1 'polypeptide(L)'
;IDAIRDAVQSVIQASSIGGSGNVPDIYAVVLWIDSIQNYDSKDSNLEFGEKAIVLVDIYSTSYKLGGYDPFKLEIKPPEGAPLTIERTMPPSVDQGVIDLG
;
A
#
# COMPACT_ATOMS: atom_id res chain seq x y z
N ILE A 1 -9.69 -4.77 7.30
CA ILE A 1 -8.91 -4.53 6.08
C ILE A 1 -9.82 -4.05 4.97
N ASP A 2 -10.92 -4.76 4.66
CA ASP A 2 -11.82 -4.35 3.57
C ASP A 2 -12.38 -2.93 3.72
N ALA A 3 -12.86 -2.53 4.90
CA ALA A 3 -13.32 -1.16 5.11
C ALA A 3 -12.24 -0.07 4.91
N ILE A 4 -10.96 -0.38 5.18
CA ILE A 4 -9.83 0.55 4.94
C ILE A 4 -9.53 0.61 3.44
N ARG A 5 -9.53 -0.53 2.74
CA ARG A 5 -9.39 -0.60 1.29
C ARG A 5 -10.50 0.21 0.61
N ASP A 6 -11.75 0.00 1.00
CA ASP A 6 -12.90 0.66 0.39
C ASP A 6 -12.84 2.19 0.60
N ALA A 7 -12.45 2.64 1.79
CA ALA A 7 -12.24 4.06 2.08
C ALA A 7 -11.12 4.66 1.22
N VAL A 8 -9.99 3.96 1.11
CA VAL A 8 -8.87 4.38 0.23
C VAL A 8 -9.32 4.44 -1.22
N GLN A 9 -10.04 3.44 -1.71
CA GLN A 9 -10.56 3.41 -3.07
C GLN A 9 -11.51 4.58 -3.34
N SER A 10 -12.39 4.91 -2.40
CA SER A 10 -13.25 6.09 -2.51
C SER A 10 -12.45 7.39 -2.61
N VAL A 11 -11.33 7.51 -1.88
CA VAL A 11 -10.44 8.67 -1.95
C VAL A 11 -9.69 8.70 -3.29
N ILE A 12 -9.19 7.55 -3.76
CA ILE A 12 -8.49 7.45 -5.05
C ILE A 12 -9.44 7.80 -6.21
N GLN A 13 -10.66 7.27 -6.21
CA GLN A 13 -11.67 7.58 -7.23
C GLN A 13 -12.09 9.05 -7.22
N ALA A 14 -12.11 9.69 -6.04
CA ALA A 14 -12.34 11.12 -5.91
C ALA A 14 -11.11 11.98 -6.24
N SER A 15 -9.92 11.37 -6.32
CA SER A 15 -8.66 12.02 -6.64
C SER A 15 -8.39 12.01 -8.16
N SER A 16 -7.47 12.86 -8.61
CA SER A 16 -6.93 12.82 -9.98
C SER A 16 -5.72 11.90 -10.13
N ILE A 17 -5.45 11.03 -9.15
CA ILE A 17 -4.32 10.10 -9.16
C ILE A 17 -4.61 9.06 -10.25
N GLY A 18 -3.79 9.03 -11.31
CA GLY A 18 -4.04 8.21 -12.51
C GLY A 18 -4.71 8.95 -13.68
N GLY A 19 -5.03 10.23 -13.51
CA GLY A 19 -5.77 11.04 -14.50
C GLY A 19 -7.25 11.15 -14.13
N SER A 20 -7.92 12.22 -14.61
CA SER A 20 -9.32 12.48 -14.28
C SER A 20 -10.21 11.29 -14.63
N GLY A 21 -10.87 10.71 -13.63
CA GLY A 21 -11.80 9.59 -13.79
C GLY A 21 -11.16 8.21 -13.98
N ASN A 22 -9.85 8.06 -13.79
CA ASN A 22 -9.14 6.77 -13.94
C ASN A 22 -8.51 6.32 -12.62
N VAL A 23 -8.69 5.05 -12.27
CA VAL A 23 -7.94 4.40 -11.19
C VAL A 23 -6.70 3.74 -11.81
N PRO A 24 -5.48 3.97 -11.29
CA PRO A 24 -4.28 3.29 -11.77
C PRO A 24 -4.38 1.77 -11.62
N ASP A 25 -3.76 1.02 -12.53
CA ASP A 25 -3.72 -0.45 -12.48
C ASP A 25 -3.07 -0.99 -11.19
N ILE A 26 -2.07 -0.25 -10.67
CA ILE A 26 -1.40 -0.49 -9.40
C ILE A 26 -1.20 0.87 -8.72
N TYR A 27 -1.52 0.96 -7.44
CA TYR A 27 -1.22 2.14 -6.63
C TYR A 27 -0.81 1.76 -5.22
N ALA A 28 -0.15 2.70 -4.54
CA ALA A 28 0.26 2.53 -3.15
C ALA A 28 -0.10 3.79 -2.36
N VAL A 29 -0.55 3.60 -1.12
CA VAL A 29 -0.78 4.68 -0.15
C VAL A 29 -0.08 4.35 1.16
N VAL A 30 0.40 5.38 1.85
CA VAL A 30 0.95 5.28 3.20
C VAL A 30 -0.09 5.83 4.17
N LEU A 31 -0.46 5.01 5.15
CA LEU A 31 -1.47 5.32 6.16
C LEU A 31 -0.80 5.35 7.54
N TRP A 32 -0.72 6.51 8.17
CA TRP A 32 -0.26 6.62 9.56
C TRP A 32 -1.34 6.04 10.48
N ILE A 33 -0.97 5.01 11.23
CA ILE A 33 -1.89 4.31 12.16
C ILE A 33 -1.59 4.62 13.63
N ASP A 34 -0.38 5.11 13.90
CA ASP A 34 0.06 5.57 15.20
C ASP A 34 0.95 6.78 14.95
N SER A 35 0.41 7.98 15.20
CA SER A 35 1.15 9.23 15.09
C SER A 35 1.16 9.93 16.44
N ILE A 36 2.30 10.49 16.79
CA ILE A 36 2.47 11.30 18.00
C ILE A 36 2.07 12.76 17.77
N GLN A 37 1.74 13.11 16.53
CA GLN A 37 1.32 14.45 16.16
C GLN A 37 -0.21 14.61 16.17
N ASN A 38 -0.66 15.86 16.18
CA ASN A 38 -2.07 16.16 16.00
C ASN A 38 -2.47 15.88 14.53
N TYR A 39 -3.57 15.15 14.31
CA TYR A 39 -4.08 14.78 12.98
C TYR A 39 -4.28 15.97 12.03
N ASP A 40 -4.44 17.18 12.55
CA ASP A 40 -4.59 18.40 11.75
C ASP A 40 -3.26 18.96 11.21
N SER A 41 -2.10 18.47 11.67
CA SER A 41 -0.78 19.02 11.29
C SER A 41 -0.40 18.73 9.83
N LYS A 42 -1.07 17.76 9.19
CA LYS A 42 -0.75 17.27 7.83
C LYS A 42 0.73 16.90 7.65
N ASP A 43 1.42 16.56 8.74
CA ASP A 43 2.78 16.07 8.67
C ASP A 43 2.80 14.65 8.08
N SER A 44 3.79 14.39 7.24
CA SER A 44 4.05 13.11 6.59
C SER A 44 5.43 12.57 6.92
N ASN A 45 6.11 13.13 7.91
CA ASN A 45 7.30 12.55 8.50
C ASN A 45 6.90 11.32 9.34
N LEU A 46 7.81 10.35 9.40
CA LEU A 46 7.65 9.17 10.24
C LEU A 46 8.71 9.24 11.34
N GLU A 47 8.29 9.60 12.54
CA GLU A 47 9.18 9.73 13.69
C GLU A 47 9.39 8.42 14.46
N PHE A 48 10.41 8.41 15.33
CA PHE A 48 10.64 7.29 16.23
C PHE A 48 9.43 7.06 17.15
N GLY A 49 8.90 5.85 17.13
CA GLY A 49 7.72 5.46 17.92
C GLY A 49 6.41 5.51 17.13
N GLU A 50 6.39 6.15 15.96
CA GLU A 50 5.24 6.15 15.06
C GLU A 50 5.17 4.88 14.21
N LYS A 51 3.98 4.61 13.66
CA LYS A 51 3.74 3.46 12.77
C LYS A 51 2.88 3.87 11.59
N ALA A 52 3.27 3.38 10.42
CA ALA A 52 2.50 3.50 9.20
C ALA A 52 2.29 2.13 8.53
N ILE A 53 1.20 2.01 7.80
CA ILE A 53 0.90 0.90 6.89
C ILE A 53 1.12 1.38 5.47
N VAL A 54 1.88 0.63 4.68
CA VAL A 54 1.90 0.80 3.23
C VAL A 54 0.89 -0.18 2.64
N LEU A 55 -0.19 0.36 2.07
CA LEU A 55 -1.19 -0.41 1.34
C LEU A 55 -0.85 -0.33 -0.15
N VAL A 56 -0.52 -1.47 -0.75
CA VAL A 56 -0.40 -1.62 -2.20
C VAL A 56 -1.64 -2.33 -2.70
N ASP A 57 -2.36 -1.70 -3.64
CA ASP A 57 -3.52 -2.30 -4.30
C ASP A 57 -3.18 -2.56 -5.77
N ILE A 58 -3.37 -3.81 -6.19
CA ILE A 58 -3.19 -4.28 -7.57
C ILE A 58 -4.59 -4.49 -8.12
N TYR A 59 -5.12 -3.45 -8.75
CA TYR A 59 -6.50 -3.40 -9.20
C TYR A 59 -6.71 -4.20 -10.49
N SER A 60 -5.74 -4.10 -11.41
CA SER A 60 -5.83 -4.78 -12.71
C SER A 60 -5.48 -6.26 -12.60
N THR A 61 -6.35 -7.10 -13.17
CA THR A 61 -6.15 -8.56 -13.23
C THR A 61 -4.88 -8.96 -14.00
N SER A 62 -4.37 -8.09 -14.86
CA SER A 62 -3.16 -8.32 -15.66
C SER A 62 -1.89 -8.36 -14.82
N TYR A 63 -1.90 -7.75 -13.63
CA TYR A 63 -0.76 -7.69 -12.70
C TYR A 63 -1.00 -8.52 -11.44
N LYS A 64 -2.14 -9.23 -11.35
CA LYS A 64 -2.47 -10.04 -10.20
C LYS A 64 -1.46 -11.19 -10.06
N LEU A 65 -0.88 -11.32 -8.87
CA LEU A 65 0.07 -12.38 -8.55
C LEU A 65 -0.64 -13.73 -8.47
N GLY A 66 -0.06 -14.74 -9.12
CA GLY A 66 -0.42 -16.14 -9.00
C GLY A 66 0.40 -16.86 -7.94
N GLY A 67 0.19 -18.17 -7.82
CA GLY A 67 0.98 -19.01 -6.92
C GLY A 67 2.44 -19.07 -7.36
N TYR A 68 3.37 -19.04 -6.39
CA TYR A 68 4.82 -18.98 -6.59
C TYR A 68 5.39 -17.70 -7.23
N ASP A 69 4.54 -16.73 -7.60
CA ASP A 69 5.03 -15.48 -8.16
C ASP A 69 5.83 -14.68 -7.10
N PRO A 70 6.97 -14.08 -7.50
CA PRO A 70 7.72 -13.19 -6.62
C PRO A 70 7.01 -11.84 -6.51
N PHE A 71 6.89 -11.33 -5.29
CA PHE A 71 6.48 -9.97 -4.99
C PHE A 71 7.70 -9.18 -4.52
N LYS A 72 8.00 -8.07 -5.21
CA LYS A 72 9.09 -7.16 -4.86
C LYS A 72 8.56 -5.74 -4.75
N LEU A 73 8.81 -5.09 -3.62
CA LEU A 73 8.46 -3.70 -3.34
C LEU A 73 9.70 -2.98 -2.81
N GLU A 74 9.96 -1.79 -3.34
CA GLU A 74 11.01 -0.91 -2.85
C GLU A 74 10.39 0.42 -2.41
N ILE A 75 10.57 0.76 -1.13
CA ILE A 75 10.11 2.01 -0.54
C ILE A 75 11.30 2.95 -0.44
N LYS A 76 11.27 4.04 -1.20
CA LYS A 76 12.32 5.05 -1.26
C LYS A 76 11.86 6.34 -0.56
N PRO A 77 12.36 6.64 0.65
CA PRO A 77 12.10 7.94 1.26
C PRO A 77 12.80 9.07 0.48
N PRO A 78 12.36 10.34 0.63
CA PRO A 78 13.02 11.49 0.01
C PRO A 78 14.50 11.63 0.39
N GLU A 79 14.84 11.26 1.64
CA GLU A 79 16.20 11.15 2.15
C GLU A 79 16.37 9.83 2.91
N GLY A 80 17.57 9.24 2.81
CA GLY A 80 17.93 8.01 3.51
C GLY A 80 18.03 6.78 2.61
N ALA A 81 18.08 5.60 3.24
CA ALA A 81 18.24 4.32 2.54
C ALA A 81 16.88 3.76 2.09
N PRO A 82 16.82 3.08 0.93
CA PRO A 82 15.62 2.37 0.51
C PRO A 82 15.35 1.15 1.41
N LEU A 83 14.07 0.85 1.60
CA LEU A 83 13.61 -0.40 2.19
C LEU A 83 13.12 -1.34 1.09
N THR A 84 13.78 -2.48 0.94
CA THR A 84 13.39 -3.52 -0.02
C THR A 84 12.66 -4.65 0.69
N ILE A 85 11.48 -4.99 0.18
CA ILE A 85 10.66 -6.11 0.61
C ILE A 85 10.57 -7.08 -0.56
N GLU A 86 11.02 -8.32 -0.35
CA GLU A 86 10.88 -9.40 -1.31
C GLU A 86 10.18 -10.57 -0.64
N ARG A 87 9.10 -11.06 -1.25
CA ARG A 87 8.31 -12.20 -0.81
C ARG A 87 7.93 -13.07 -2.00
N THR A 88 7.46 -14.27 -1.74
CA THR A 88 6.97 -15.19 -2.78
C THR A 88 5.58 -15.65 -2.39
N MET A 89 4.63 -15.58 -3.33
CA MET A 89 3.29 -16.08 -3.09
C MET A 89 3.33 -17.59 -2.84
N PRO A 90 2.54 -18.12 -1.89
CA PRO A 90 2.42 -19.56 -1.70
C PRO A 90 1.83 -20.25 -2.95
N PRO A 91 1.98 -21.58 -3.09
CA PRO A 91 1.40 -22.35 -4.19
C PRO A 91 -0.10 -22.15 -4.39
N SER A 92 -0.84 -22.16 -3.28
CA SER A 92 -2.28 -21.91 -3.26
C SER A 92 -2.52 -20.53 -2.69
N VAL A 93 -3.18 -19.69 -3.48
CA VAL A 93 -3.66 -18.38 -3.04
C VAL A 93 -5.14 -18.55 -2.73
N ASP A 94 -5.43 -19.01 -1.50
CA ASP A 94 -6.80 -19.14 -1.03
C ASP A 94 -7.43 -17.75 -0.83
N GLN A 95 -8.76 -17.68 -0.80
CA GLN A 95 -9.47 -16.42 -0.53
C GLN A 95 -9.23 -15.98 0.92
N GLY A 96 -8.70 -14.77 1.11
CA GLY A 96 -8.54 -14.20 2.44
C GLY A 96 -7.22 -13.44 2.62
N VAL A 97 -6.77 -13.38 3.87
CA VAL A 97 -5.48 -12.76 4.25
C VAL A 97 -4.42 -13.84 4.27
N ILE A 98 -3.34 -13.61 3.54
CA ILE A 98 -2.14 -14.46 3.54
C ILE A 98 -1.01 -13.64 4.15
N ASP A 99 -0.40 -14.19 5.19
CA ASP A 99 0.83 -13.65 5.75
C ASP A 99 2.02 -14.19 4.95
N LEU A 100 2.87 -13.29 4.44
CA LEU A 100 4.05 -13.64 3.66
C LEU A 100 5.34 -13.54 4.49
N GLY A 101 5.26 -13.16 5.76
CA GLY A 101 6.38 -13.01 6.70
C GLY A 101 6.85 -11.57 6.87
#